data_AF-A0A7W9M5A3-F1
#
_entry.id   AF-A0A7W9M5A3-F1
#
_cell.length_a   1.000
_cell.length_b   1.000
_cell.length_c   1.000
_cell.angle_alpha   90.00
_cell.angle_beta   90.00
_cell.angle_gamma   90.00
#
_symmetry.space_group_name_H-M   'P 1'
#
loop_
_entity.id
_entity.type
_entity.pdbx_description
1 polymer ?
#
loop_
_entity_poly.entity_id
_entity_poly.type
_entity_poly.pdbx_seq_one_letter_code
_entity_poly.pdbx_strand_id
1 'polypeptide(L)'
;MSESSNEVANLNYWAYWIGELDDVRIDDSFMRDEDTRAWSGGALLAHLSGRLDPTTPHLPLNLHTLHTLVASRSELLDARPHLRACLGESSDRLASSDSLSRTDRDQVAGLRYALRISSR
;
A
#
# COMPACT_ATOMS: atom_id res chain seq x y z
N MET A 1 -20.74 0.17 -7.46
CA MET A 1 -19.42 -0.38 -7.06
C MET A 1 -19.30 -0.15 -5.56
N SER A 2 -18.98 -1.18 -4.78
CA SER A 2 -18.69 -1.03 -3.36
C SER A 2 -17.33 -0.34 -3.16
N GLU A 3 -17.10 0.21 -1.97
CA GLU A 3 -15.79 0.76 -1.58
C GLU A 3 -14.67 -0.28 -1.78
N SER A 4 -14.91 -1.53 -1.37
CA SER A 4 -13.99 -2.65 -1.59
C SER A 4 -13.68 -2.92 -3.07
N SER A 5 -14.65 -2.74 -3.97
CA SER A 5 -14.45 -2.93 -5.40
C SER A 5 -13.58 -1.83 -6.01
N ASN A 6 -13.68 -0.60 -5.49
CA ASN A 6 -12.81 0.50 -5.91
C ASN A 6 -11.37 0.32 -5.39
N GLU A 7 -11.23 -0.20 -4.17
CA GLU A 7 -9.93 -0.50 -3.56
C GLU A 7 -9.15 -1.56 -4.34
N VAL A 8 -9.80 -2.67 -4.71
CA VAL A 8 -9.22 -3.71 -5.56
C VAL A 8 -8.80 -3.13 -6.92
N ALA A 9 -9.68 -2.34 -7.54
CA ALA A 9 -9.38 -1.69 -8.81
C ALA A 9 -8.16 -0.77 -8.74
N ASN A 10 -8.05 0.01 -7.66
CA ASN A 10 -6.88 0.85 -7.41
C ASN A 10 -5.60 0.00 -7.24
N LEU A 11 -5.64 -1.08 -6.47
CA LEU A 11 -4.48 -1.97 -6.29
C LEU A 11 -4.00 -2.59 -7.60
N ASN A 12 -4.93 -3.12 -8.41
CA ASN A 12 -4.61 -3.72 -9.71
C ASN A 12 -4.05 -2.67 -10.69
N TYR A 13 -4.63 -1.47 -10.71
CA TYR A 13 -4.11 -0.36 -11.50
C TYR A 13 -2.67 0.00 -11.11
N TRP A 14 -2.39 0.11 -9.80
CA TRP A 14 -1.04 0.39 -9.32
C TRP A 14 -0.04 -0.70 -9.67
N ALA A 15 -0.41 -1.97 -9.46
CA ALA A 15 0.41 -3.12 -9.81
C ALA A 15 0.76 -3.13 -11.31
N TYR A 16 -0.19 -2.79 -12.18
CA TYR A 16 0.05 -2.61 -13.61
C TYR A 16 0.97 -1.43 -13.89
N TRP A 17 0.68 -0.27 -13.31
CA TRP A 17 1.42 0.97 -13.55
C TRP A 17 2.90 0.87 -13.16
N ILE A 18 3.22 0.15 -12.08
CA ILE A 18 4.62 -0.09 -11.68
C ILE A 18 5.30 -1.24 -12.43
N GLY A 19 4.58 -1.95 -13.31
CA GLY A 19 5.09 -3.11 -14.04
C GLY A 19 5.21 -4.39 -13.23
N GLU A 20 4.46 -4.54 -12.13
CA GLU A 20 4.41 -5.78 -11.35
C GLU A 20 3.45 -6.81 -11.95
N LEU A 21 2.48 -6.36 -12.74
CA LEU A 21 1.73 -7.22 -13.65
C LEU A 21 2.49 -7.30 -14.98
N ASP A 22 3.05 -8.48 -15.27
CA ASP A 22 3.95 -8.74 -16.41
C ASP A 22 3.30 -8.61 -17.81
N ASP A 23 1.98 -8.59 -17.88
CA ASP A 23 1.23 -8.70 -19.14
C ASP A 23 0.60 -7.35 -19.54
N VAL A 24 0.88 -6.92 -20.77
CA VAL A 24 0.25 -5.72 -21.38
C VAL A 24 -1.27 -5.85 -21.34
N ARG A 25 -1.93 -4.90 -20.66
CA ARG A 25 -3.39 -4.85 -20.56
C ARG A 25 -3.97 -4.03 -21.70
N ILE A 26 -4.87 -4.64 -22.47
CA ILE A 26 -5.51 -4.04 -23.65
C ILE A 26 -6.75 -3.19 -23.31
N ASP A 27 -7.30 -3.36 -22.11
CA ASP A 27 -8.42 -2.60 -21.56
C ASP A 27 -8.36 -2.58 -20.02
N ASP A 28 -9.31 -1.90 -19.37
CA ASP A 28 -9.39 -1.76 -17.90
C ASP A 28 -10.12 -2.93 -17.20
N SER A 29 -10.47 -4.01 -17.91
CA SER A 29 -11.21 -5.12 -17.31
C SER A 29 -10.45 -5.78 -16.16
N PHE A 30 -9.11 -5.86 -16.28
CA PHE A 30 -8.22 -6.41 -15.25
C PHE A 30 -8.30 -5.69 -13.91
N MET A 31 -8.70 -4.41 -13.89
CA MET A 31 -8.85 -3.69 -12.63
C MET A 31 -9.91 -4.37 -11.74
N ARG A 32 -10.89 -5.06 -12.33
CA ARG A 32 -11.96 -5.75 -11.60
C ARG A 32 -11.58 -7.15 -11.11
N ASP A 33 -10.36 -7.63 -11.39
CA ASP A 33 -9.92 -8.93 -10.91
C ASP A 33 -9.82 -8.92 -9.37
N GLU A 34 -10.65 -9.71 -8.70
CA GLU A 34 -10.71 -9.75 -7.25
C GLU A 34 -9.47 -10.44 -6.65
N ASP A 35 -8.73 -11.23 -7.44
CA ASP A 35 -7.54 -11.90 -6.96
C ASP A 35 -6.30 -11.00 -7.00
N THR A 36 -6.20 -10.14 -5.99
CA THR A 36 -4.98 -9.34 -5.76
C THR A 36 -3.73 -10.18 -5.44
N ARG A 37 -3.82 -11.51 -5.33
CA ARG A 37 -2.66 -12.42 -5.16
C ARG A 37 -2.08 -12.93 -6.47
N ALA A 38 -2.69 -12.63 -7.61
CA ALA A 38 -2.15 -12.95 -8.94
C ALA A 38 -0.77 -12.31 -9.21
N TRP A 39 -0.38 -11.32 -8.41
CA TRP A 39 0.91 -10.63 -8.45
C TRP A 39 1.55 -10.56 -7.06
N SER A 40 2.86 -10.37 -7.00
CA SER A 40 3.66 -10.65 -5.80
C SER A 40 3.34 -9.76 -4.59
N GLY A 41 2.85 -8.53 -4.83
CA GLY A 41 2.63 -7.48 -3.83
C GLY A 41 3.90 -6.79 -3.35
N GLY A 42 5.07 -7.39 -3.58
CA GLY A 42 6.34 -6.94 -3.05
C GLY A 42 6.87 -5.69 -3.73
N ALA A 43 6.73 -5.59 -5.06
CA ALA A 43 7.22 -4.42 -5.78
C ALA A 43 6.37 -3.19 -5.43
N LEU A 44 5.05 -3.32 -5.33
CA LEU A 44 4.17 -2.25 -4.89
C LEU A 44 4.43 -1.83 -3.45
N LEU A 45 4.58 -2.78 -2.53
CA LEU A 45 4.93 -2.49 -1.14
C LEU A 45 6.24 -1.70 -1.04
N ALA A 46 7.28 -2.12 -1.77
CA ALA A 46 8.56 -1.42 -1.82
C ALA A 46 8.42 -0.02 -2.41
N HIS A 47 7.72 0.10 -3.54
CA HIS A 47 7.49 1.34 -4.26
C HIS A 47 6.80 2.38 -3.38
N LEU A 48 5.70 2.01 -2.73
CA LEU A 48 4.92 2.92 -1.89
C LEU A 48 5.64 3.27 -0.60
N SER A 49 6.32 2.31 0.05
CA SER A 49 7.08 2.56 1.28
C SER A 49 8.19 3.61 1.09
N GLY A 50 8.77 3.68 -0.11
CA GLY A 50 9.77 4.68 -0.49
C GLY A 50 9.21 6.04 -0.91
N ARG A 51 7.88 6.20 -1.02
CA ARG A 51 7.21 7.44 -1.47
C ARG A 51 6.30 8.07 -0.41
N LEU A 52 6.51 7.68 0.85
CA LEU A 52 5.85 8.27 2.02
C LEU A 52 6.59 9.55 2.45
N ASP A 53 6.27 10.67 1.79
CA ASP A 53 6.84 11.99 2.07
C ASP A 53 5.72 12.99 2.41
N PRO A 54 5.69 13.53 3.66
CA PRO A 54 4.65 14.43 4.14
C PRO A 54 4.63 15.80 3.46
N THR A 55 5.63 16.12 2.64
CA THR A 55 5.72 17.38 1.89
C THR A 55 5.11 17.29 0.50
N THR A 56 4.78 16.08 0.03
CA THR A 56 4.30 15.84 -1.33
C THR A 56 2.77 15.79 -1.39
N PRO A 57 2.15 16.29 -2.48
CA PRO A 57 0.70 16.21 -2.66
C PRO A 57 0.20 14.78 -2.90
N HIS A 58 1.10 13.85 -3.23
CA HIS A 58 0.77 12.45 -3.50
C HIS A 58 0.70 11.59 -2.23
N LEU A 59 1.09 12.12 -1.07
CA LEU A 59 1.08 11.38 0.18
C LEU A 59 -0.28 10.70 0.46
N PRO A 60 -1.44 11.39 0.39
CA PRO A 60 -2.72 10.75 0.72
C PRO A 60 -3.03 9.55 -0.18
N LEU A 61 -2.72 9.65 -1.48
CA LEU A 61 -2.93 8.56 -2.44
C LEU A 61 -2.00 7.37 -2.17
N ASN A 62 -0.72 7.64 -1.94
CA ASN A 62 0.28 6.60 -1.68
C ASN A 62 -0.03 5.88 -0.37
N LEU A 63 -0.36 6.65 0.67
CA LEU A 63 -0.66 6.15 2.00
C LEU A 63 -1.94 5.32 2.01
N HIS A 64 -3.01 5.81 1.36
CA HIS A 64 -4.26 5.06 1.22
C HIS A 64 -4.03 3.74 0.47
N THR A 65 -3.35 3.78 -0.68
CA THR A 65 -3.07 2.58 -1.49
C THR A 65 -2.26 1.55 -0.68
N LEU A 66 -1.26 2.02 0.07
CA LEU A 66 -0.43 1.16 0.91
C LEU A 66 -1.21 0.57 2.09
N HIS A 67 -2.05 1.38 2.74
CA HIS A 67 -2.95 0.91 3.80
C HIS A 67 -3.89 -0.18 3.28
N THR A 68 -4.52 0.02 2.13
CA THR A 68 -5.38 -0.97 1.48
C THR A 68 -4.60 -2.24 1.13
N LEU A 69 -3.40 -2.13 0.56
CA LEU A 69 -2.55 -3.29 0.25
C LEU A 69 -2.25 -4.13 1.50
N VAL A 70 -1.81 -3.49 2.59
CA VAL A 70 -1.46 -4.16 3.84
C VAL A 70 -2.69 -4.75 4.53
N ALA A 71 -3.84 -4.06 4.47
CA ALA A 71 -5.10 -4.56 5.01
C ALA A 71 -5.61 -5.80 4.26
N SER A 72 -5.45 -5.83 2.93
CA SER A 72 -5.85 -6.98 2.10
C SER A 72 -4.85 -8.13 2.12
N ARG A 73 -3.55 -7.84 2.35
CA ARG A 73 -2.44 -8.79 2.20
C ARG A 73 -1.37 -8.60 3.28
N SER A 74 -1.73 -8.73 4.55
CA SER A 74 -0.80 -8.52 5.68
C SER A 74 0.38 -9.51 5.68
N GLU A 75 0.22 -10.68 5.06
CA GLU A 75 1.27 -11.70 4.87
C GLU A 75 2.50 -11.17 4.13
N LEU A 76 2.38 -10.08 3.36
CA LEU A 76 3.50 -9.44 2.67
C LEU A 76 4.56 -8.91 3.65
N LEU A 77 4.15 -8.49 4.84
CA LEU A 77 5.04 -7.97 5.89
C LEU A 77 5.88 -9.10 6.51
N ASP A 78 5.28 -10.28 6.69
CA ASP A 78 5.95 -11.44 7.29
C ASP A 78 6.95 -12.06 6.31
N ALA A 79 6.54 -12.17 5.04
CA ALA A 79 7.37 -12.72 3.97
C ALA A 79 8.59 -11.84 3.61
N ARG A 80 8.59 -10.55 3.98
CA ARG A 80 9.61 -9.57 3.54
C ARG A 80 10.09 -8.67 4.68
N PRO A 81 10.98 -9.17 5.57
CA PRO A 81 11.45 -8.42 6.74
C PRO A 81 12.11 -7.07 6.40
N HIS A 82 12.80 -6.98 5.25
CA HIS A 82 13.43 -5.73 4.80
C HIS A 82 12.38 -4.66 4.44
N LEU A 83 11.32 -5.03 3.69
CA LEU A 83 10.22 -4.10 3.38
C LEU A 83 9.43 -3.71 4.62
N ARG A 84 9.23 -4.67 5.54
CA ARG A 84 8.61 -4.40 6.85
C ARG A 84 9.40 -3.33 7.62
N ALA A 85 10.74 -3.44 7.65
CA ALA A 85 11.60 -2.45 8.30
C ALA A 85 11.51 -1.08 7.62
N CYS A 86 11.59 -1.03 6.27
CA CYS A 86 11.45 0.22 5.52
C CYS A 86 10.10 0.90 5.77
N LEU A 87 9.01 0.13 5.78
CA LEU A 87 7.67 0.64 6.10
C LEU A 87 7.58 1.16 7.53
N GLY A 88 8.20 0.46 8.48
CA GLY A 88 8.28 0.90 9.88
C GLY A 88 8.95 2.26 10.01
N GLU A 89 10.14 2.41 9.42
CA GLU A 89 10.87 3.68 9.44
C GLU A 89 10.06 4.81 8.81
N SER A 90 9.46 4.58 7.63
CA SER A 90 8.63 5.57 6.96
C SER A 90 7.38 5.94 7.77
N SER A 91 6.75 4.97 8.43
CA SER A 91 5.56 5.19 9.27
C SER A 91 5.89 5.99 10.53
N ASP A 92 7.04 5.74 11.15
CA ASP A 92 7.50 6.50 12.32
C ASP A 92 7.82 7.94 11.95
N ARG A 93 8.52 8.18 10.82
CA ARG A 93 8.76 9.54 10.31
C ARG A 93 7.46 10.30 10.03
N LEU A 94 6.48 9.66 9.40
CA LEU A 94 5.17 10.27 9.16
C LEU A 94 4.42 10.58 10.46
N ALA A 95 4.44 9.67 11.43
CA ALA A 95 3.76 9.86 12.71
C ALA A 95 4.34 11.01 13.55
N SER A 96 5.60 11.38 13.31
CA SER A 96 6.23 12.56 13.91
C SER A 96 5.94 13.87 13.15
N SER A 97 5.23 13.82 12.02
CA SER A 97 4.87 15.02 11.26
C SER A 97 3.57 15.66 11.75
N ASP A 98 3.59 16.98 11.97
CA ASP A 98 2.41 17.77 12.32
C ASP A 98 1.52 18.11 11.11
N SER A 99 1.98 17.86 9.88
CA SER A 99 1.28 18.24 8.65
C SER A 99 0.20 17.26 8.18
N LEU A 100 0.01 16.14 8.89
CA LEU A 100 -0.93 15.10 8.47
C LEU A 100 -2.38 15.49 8.70
N SER A 101 -3.24 15.16 7.74
CA SER A 101 -4.68 15.20 7.92
C SER A 101 -5.12 14.17 8.97
N ARG A 102 -6.38 14.26 9.44
CA ARG A 102 -6.93 13.24 10.34
C ARG A 102 -6.95 11.86 9.69
N THR A 103 -7.38 11.78 8.43
CA THR A 103 -7.44 10.52 7.67
C THR A 103 -6.05 9.89 7.50
N ASP A 104 -5.04 10.70 7.17
CA ASP A 104 -3.67 10.19 7.02
C ASP A 104 -3.12 9.67 8.35
N ARG A 105 -3.41 10.35 9.47
CA ARG A 105 -3.03 9.85 10.81
C ARG A 105 -3.68 8.51 11.14
N ASP A 106 -4.96 8.35 10.82
CA ASP A 106 -5.68 7.08 11.05
C ASP A 106 -5.08 5.95 10.20
N GLN A 107 -4.73 6.22 8.94
CA GLN A 107 -4.06 5.24 8.07
C GLN A 107 -2.64 4.89 8.55
N VAL A 108 -1.83 5.87 8.98
CA VAL A 108 -0.51 5.61 9.58
C VAL A 108 -0.66 4.78 10.85
N ALA A 109 -1.64 5.06 11.70
CA ALA A 109 -1.90 4.26 12.90
C ALA A 109 -2.26 2.81 12.55
N GLY A 110 -3.09 2.59 11.52
CA GLY A 110 -3.42 1.28 10.98
C GLY A 110 -2.19 0.50 10.49
N LEU A 111 -1.31 1.16 9.73
CA LEU A 111 -0.05 0.57 9.27
C LEU A 111 0.89 0.19 10.42
N ARG A 112 1.07 1.08 11.41
CA ARG A 112 1.88 0.79 12.61
C ARG A 112 1.30 -0.36 13.43
N TYR A 113 -0.03 -0.46 13.49
CA TYR A 113 -0.70 -1.59 14.13
C TYR A 113 -0.42 -2.90 13.37
N ALA A 114 -0.52 -2.91 12.04
CA ALA A 114 -0.21 -4.07 11.20
C ALA A 114 1.25 -4.53 11.37
N LEU A 115 2.20 -3.58 11.37
CA LEU A 115 3.62 -3.89 11.62
C LEU A 115 3.87 -4.57 12.98
N ARG A 116 3.12 -4.17 14.02
CA ARG A 116 3.24 -4.74 15.36
C ARG A 116 2.67 -6.15 15.47
N ILE A 117 1.64 -6.50 14.69
CA ILE A 117 1.09 -7.86 14.68
C ILE A 117 1.95 -8.82 13.85
N SER A 118 2.54 -8.32 12.76
CA SER A 118 3.45 -9.06 11.87
C SER A 118 4.84 -9.31 12.46
N SER A 119 5.20 -8.67 13.57
CA SER A 119 6.48 -8.91 14.26
C SER A 119 6.42 -10.04 15.30
N ARG A 120 5.31 -10.79 15.38
CA ARG A 120 5.07 -11.86 16.34
C ARG A 120 5.41 -13.24 15.80
#